data_AF-A0A973ERG5-F1
#
_entry.id   AF-A0A973ERG5-F1
#
_cell.length_a   1.000
_cell.length_b   1.000
_cell.length_c   1.000
_cell.angle_alpha   90.00
_cell.angle_beta   90.00
_cell.angle_gamma   90.00
#
_symmetry.space_group_name_H-M   'P 1'
#
loop_
_entity.id
_entity.type
_entity.pdbx_description
1 polymer ?
#
loop_
_entity_poly.entity_id
_entity_poly.type
_entity_poly.pdbx_seq_one_letter_code
_entity_poly.pdbx_strand_id
1 'polypeptide(L)'
;MKIYIWRHSKLYSSWSMFDEPHIYRDNYLQAEIAVLARSVDEALDLVARDERWNIEELKRIEPRVISLEEPTVISSAVHFG
;
A
#
# COMPACT_ATOMS: atom_id res chain seq x y z
N MET A 1 9.37 -8.38 -13.52
CA MET A 1 8.60 -7.26 -12.92
C MET A 1 7.80 -7.81 -11.75
N LYS A 2 7.50 -6.98 -10.76
CA LYS A 2 6.79 -7.35 -9.54
C LYS A 2 5.69 -6.34 -9.28
N ILE A 3 4.63 -6.78 -8.60
CA ILE A 3 3.60 -5.87 -8.09
C ILE A 3 3.91 -5.60 -6.61
N TYR A 4 3.98 -4.33 -6.25
CA TYR A 4 4.15 -3.84 -4.89
C TYR A 4 2.81 -3.28 -4.43
N ILE A 5 2.22 -3.88 -3.38
CA ILE A 5 0.91 -3.50 -2.87
C ILE A 5 1.06 -2.99 -1.45
N TRP A 6 0.72 -1.73 -1.25
CA TRP A 6 0.54 -1.15 0.08
C TRP A 6 -0.95 -1.11 0.39
N ARG A 7 -1.32 -1.60 1.57
CA ARG A 7 -2.71 -1.58 2.05
C ARG A 7 -2.72 -1.16 3.50
N HIS A 8 -3.50 -0.14 3.82
CA HIS A 8 -3.77 0.28 5.18
C HIS A 8 -5.28 0.38 5.40
N SER A 9 -5.76 -0.15 6.54
CA SER A 9 -7.16 -0.04 6.94
C SER A 9 -7.24 0.37 8.40
N LYS A 10 -8.03 1.41 8.68
CA LYS A 10 -8.34 1.90 10.03
C LYS A 10 -9.46 1.09 10.70
N LEU A 11 -10.10 0.16 9.98
CA LEU A 11 -11.24 -0.61 10.48
C LEU A 11 -10.83 -1.75 11.44
N TYR A 12 -9.59 -2.23 11.32
CA TYR A 12 -9.10 -3.40 12.06
C TYR A 12 -7.73 -3.14 12.68
N SER A 13 -7.40 -1.88 12.99
CA SER A 13 -6.04 -1.52 13.42
C SER A 13 -5.70 -2.16 14.78
N SER A 14 -4.70 -3.06 14.77
CA SER A 14 -3.97 -3.51 15.96
C SER A 14 -2.93 -2.47 16.44
N TRP A 15 -2.89 -1.31 15.78
CA TRP A 15 -2.01 -0.19 16.13
C TRP A 15 -2.68 0.65 17.21
N SER A 16 -1.92 1.04 18.23
CA SER A 16 -2.36 2.07 19.19
C SER A 16 -2.74 3.34 18.41
N MET A 17 -3.78 4.07 18.85
CA MET A 17 -4.20 5.34 18.23
C MET A 17 -3.04 6.34 18.01
N PHE A 18 -1.94 6.20 18.77
CA PHE A 18 -0.76 7.05 18.67
C PHE A 18 0.23 6.68 17.56
N ASP A 19 0.15 5.49 16.96
CA ASP A 19 1.13 5.01 15.97
C ASP A 19 0.46 4.58 14.64
N GLU A 20 -0.83 4.89 14.48
CA GLU A 20 -1.61 4.50 13.32
C GLU A 20 -1.04 5.11 12.02
N PRO A 21 -0.68 4.27 11.03
CA PRO A 21 -0.13 4.78 9.78
C PRO A 21 -1.07 5.69 8.99
N HIS A 22 -0.53 6.79 8.48
CA HIS A 22 -1.26 7.74 7.64
C HIS A 22 -0.62 7.86 6.25
N ILE A 23 -0.92 6.86 5.41
CA ILE A 23 -0.29 6.66 4.09
C ILE A 23 -0.86 7.54 2.97
N TYR A 24 -1.97 8.24 3.22
CA TYR A 24 -2.63 9.12 2.25
C TYR A 24 -3.08 10.41 2.94
N ARG A 25 -2.93 11.55 2.27
CA ARG A 25 -3.11 12.88 2.85
C ARG A 25 -4.51 13.14 3.39
N ASP A 26 -5.54 12.71 2.67
CA ASP A 26 -6.93 12.89 3.08
C ASP A 26 -7.36 11.83 4.11
N ASN A 27 -8.54 12.00 4.71
CA ASN A 27 -9.06 10.99 5.63
C ASN A 27 -9.60 9.78 4.86
N TYR A 28 -9.29 8.57 5.33
CA TYR A 28 -9.71 7.33 4.72
C TYR A 28 -9.96 6.25 5.78
N LEU A 29 -10.89 5.34 5.50
CA LEU A 29 -11.07 4.10 6.28
C LEU A 29 -10.17 2.99 5.76
N GLN A 30 -9.95 2.94 4.44
CA GLN A 30 -9.03 2.03 3.78
C GLN A 30 -8.35 2.76 2.62
N ALA A 31 -7.04 2.57 2.51
CA ALA A 31 -6.23 3.07 1.41
C ALA A 31 -5.39 1.90 0.86
N GLU A 32 -5.35 1.79 -0.46
CA GLU A 32 -4.55 0.78 -1.16
C GLU A 32 -3.93 1.39 -2.41
N ILE A 33 -2.66 1.08 -2.65
CA ILE A 33 -1.98 1.36 -3.92
C ILE A 33 -1.18 0.13 -4.36
N ALA A 34 -1.32 -0.22 -5.63
CA ALA A 34 -0.62 -1.32 -6.26
C ALA A 34 0.22 -0.77 -7.43
N VAL A 35 1.52 -1.08 -7.43
CA VAL A 35 2.47 -0.55 -8.41
C VAL A 35 3.22 -1.68 -9.08
N LEU A 36 3.23 -1.69 -10.41
CA LEU A 36 4.05 -2.60 -11.21
C LEU A 36 5.43 -1.97 -11.43
N ALA A 37 6.47 -2.55 -10.84
CA ALA A 37 7.84 -2.05 -10.95
C ALA A 37 8.87 -3.19 -10.96
N ARG A 38 10.14 -2.88 -11.19
CA ARG A 38 11.25 -3.84 -11.09
C ARG A 38 11.85 -3.88 -9.69
N SER A 39 11.72 -2.79 -8.94
CA SER A 39 12.23 -2.63 -7.56
C SER A 39 11.23 -1.87 -6.69
N VAL A 40 11.44 -1.93 -5.36
CA VAL A 40 10.63 -1.15 -4.41
C VAL A 40 10.90 0.35 -4.54
N ASP A 41 12.16 0.74 -4.78
CA ASP A 41 12.55 2.13 -4.99
C ASP A 41 11.87 2.72 -6.23
N GLU A 42 11.89 1.99 -7.36
CA GLU A 42 11.16 2.39 -8.57
C GLU A 42 9.65 2.50 -8.33
N ALA A 43 9.08 1.61 -7.52
CA ALA A 43 7.68 1.69 -7.15
C ALA A 43 7.39 2.95 -6.32
N LEU A 44 8.20 3.26 -5.32
CA LEU A 44 8.07 4.46 -4.50
C LEU A 44 8.26 5.74 -5.32
N ASP A 45 9.20 5.77 -6.27
CA ASP A 45 9.39 6.90 -7.19
C ASP A 45 8.16 7.14 -8.08
N LEU A 46 7.46 6.08 -8.48
CA LEU A 46 6.20 6.19 -9.22
C LEU A 46 5.08 6.73 -8.35
N VAL A 47 4.98 6.26 -7.09
CA VAL A 47 3.99 6.76 -6.13
C VAL A 47 4.25 8.23 -5.79
N ALA A 48 5.51 8.65 -5.67
CA ALA A 48 5.91 10.01 -5.31
C ALA A 48 5.47 11.07 -6.35
N ARG A 49 5.08 10.65 -7.56
CA ARG A 49 4.48 11.54 -8.57
C ARG A 49 3.10 12.07 -8.16
N ASP A 50 2.44 11.40 -7.22
CA ASP A 50 1.20 11.85 -6.60
C ASP A 50 1.46 12.26 -5.15
N GLU A 51 1.58 13.57 -4.93
CA GLU A 51 1.91 14.18 -3.63
C GLU A 51 0.91 13.87 -2.50
N ARG A 52 -0.21 13.23 -2.82
CA ARG A 52 -1.19 12.80 -1.80
C ARG A 52 -0.75 11.55 -1.06
N TRP A 53 0.17 10.75 -1.60
CA TRP A 53 0.70 9.57 -0.94
C TRP A 53 1.89 9.91 -0.06
N ASN A 54 1.87 9.40 1.17
CA ASN A 54 2.95 9.61 2.12
C ASN A 54 4.02 8.51 1.96
N ILE A 55 5.08 8.83 1.22
CA ILE A 55 6.17 7.91 0.91
C ILE A 55 6.89 7.39 2.16
N GLU A 56 7.06 8.22 3.19
CA GLU A 56 7.73 7.82 4.43
C GLU A 56 6.89 6.78 5.20
N GLU A 57 5.57 6.96 5.23
CA GLU A 57 4.67 5.97 5.83
C GLU A 57 4.59 4.69 4.99
N LEU A 58 4.63 4.79 3.66
CA LEU A 58 4.68 3.62 2.77
C LEU A 58 5.97 2.82 2.93
N LYS A 59 7.12 3.47 3.19
CA LYS A 59 8.37 2.79 3.57
C LYS A 59 8.23 2.07 4.91
N ARG A 60 7.49 2.64 5.86
CA ARG A 60 7.29 2.09 7.21
C ARG A 60 6.46 0.81 7.24
N ILE A 61 5.39 0.74 6.44
CA ILE A 61 4.45 -0.40 6.50
C ILE A 61 4.82 -1.60 5.62
N GLU A 62 5.88 -1.47 4.81
CA GLU A 62 6.38 -2.44 3.81
C GLU A 62 5.31 -2.94 2.79
N PRO A 63 5.62 -2.98 1.48
CA PRO A 63 4.69 -3.52 0.50
C PRO A 63 4.62 -5.05 0.55
N ARG A 64 3.43 -5.59 0.29
CA ARG A 64 3.32 -6.96 -0.20
C ARG A 64 3.88 -7.03 -1.61
N VAL A 65 4.87 -7.90 -1.84
CA VAL A 65 5.52 -8.08 -3.15
C VAL A 65 5.02 -9.36 -3.81
N ILE A 66 4.58 -9.23 -5.07
CA ILE A 66 4.09 -10.36 -5.88
C ILE A 66 4.97 -10.49 -7.13
N SER A 67 5.55 -11.67 -7.33
CA SER A 67 6.29 -12.00 -8.56
C SER A 67 5.32 -12.28 -9.71
N LEU A 68 5.65 -11.84 -10.92
CA LEU A 68 4.88 -12.08 -12.15
C LEU A 68 5.44 -13.23 -12.98
N GLU A 69 6.18 -14.15 -12.36
CA GLU A 69 6.74 -15.33 -13.04
C GLU A 69 5.72 -16.44 -13.24
N GLU A 70 4.67 -16.48 -12.40
CA GLU A 70 3.62 -17.50 -12.45
C GLU A 70 2.22 -16.86 -12.28
N PRO A 71 1.15 -17.49 -12.80
CA PRO A 71 -0.21 -17.03 -12.56
C PRO A 71 -0.53 -16.96 -11.06
N THR A 72 -1.06 -15.83 -10.59
CA THR A 72 -1.33 -15.62 -9.16
C THR A 72 -2.47 -14.64 -8.91
N VAL A 73 -3.06 -14.71 -7.71
CA VAL A 73 -4.11 -13.79 -7.26
C VAL A 73 -3.45 -12.53 -6.69
N ILE A 74 -3.65 -11.40 -7.38
CA ILE A 74 -3.08 -10.10 -6.99
C ILE A 74 -3.86 -9.53 -5.80
N SER A 75 -5.18 -9.45 -5.91
CA SER A 75 -6.06 -8.90 -4.89
C SER A 75 -7.41 -9.63 -4.89
N SER A 76 -7.96 -9.84 -3.71
CA SER A 76 -9.35 -10.26 -3.51
C SER A 76 -9.86 -9.57 -2.26
N ALA A 77 -11.05 -8.96 -2.35
CA ALA A 77 -11.66 -8.23 -1.25
C ALA A 77 -13.18 -8.38 -1.31
N VAL A 78 -13.79 -8.67 -0.16
CA VAL A 78 -15.24 -8.69 0.04
C VAL A 78 -15.52 -7.84 1.26
N HIS A 79 -16.26 -6.75 1.10
CA HIS A 79 -16.60 -5.83 2.18
C HIS A 79 -18.08 -5.98 2.52
N PHE A 80 -18.37 -6.35 3.76
CA PHE A 80 -19.71 -6.27 4.34
C PHE A 80 -19.74 -4.98 5.16
N GLY A 81 -20.68 -4.09 4.84
CA GLY A 81 -20.85 -2.79 5.51
C GLY A 81 -21.31 -2.92 6.95
#